data_AF-A0A7R6X6A8-F1
#
_entry.id   AF-A0A7R6X6A8-F1
#
_cell.length_a   1.000
_cell.length_b   1.000
_cell.length_c   1.000
_cell.angle_alpha   90.00
_cell.angle_beta   90.00
_cell.angle_gamma   90.00
#
_symmetry.space_group_name_H-M   'P 1'
#
loop_
_entity.id
_entity.type
_entity.pdbx_description
1 polymer ?
#
loop_
_entity_poly.entity_id
_entity_poly.type
_entity_poly.pdbx_seq_one_letter_code
_entity_poly.pdbx_strand_id
1 'polypeptide(L)' 'MHLNRRGAKIEISQHSRRAPPLPLDKELYKWRHLVENFFCKLKEFKRIAMRADKTYQNFAGIIISQRP' A
#
# COMPACT_ATOMS: atom_id res chain seq x y z
N MET A 1 -10.80 -3.91 -0.44
CA MET A 1 -11.97 -4.45 -1.16
C MET A 1 -12.19 -3.87 -2.57
N HIS A 2 -11.69 -2.68 -2.92
CA HIS A 2 -11.91 -2.08 -4.26
C HIS A 2 -11.05 -2.68 -5.41
N LEU A 3 -9.93 -3.36 -5.09
CA LEU A 3 -8.99 -3.93 -6.08
C LEU A 3 -9.51 -5.24 -6.71
N ASN A 4 -10.24 -6.06 -5.95
CA ASN A 4 -10.86 -7.29 -6.48
C ASN A 4 -11.86 -6.98 -7.61
N ARG A 5 -12.54 -5.82 -7.56
CA ARG A 5 -13.46 -5.36 -8.60
C ARG A 5 -12.76 -5.04 -9.93
N ARG A 6 -11.46 -4.73 -9.92
CA ARG A 6 -10.66 -4.44 -11.13
C ARG A 6 -9.93 -5.66 -11.69
N GLY A 7 -10.20 -6.86 -11.17
CA GLY A 7 -9.52 -8.09 -11.60
C GLY A 7 -8.03 -8.14 -11.26
N ALA A 8 -7.54 -7.27 -10.37
CA ALA A 8 -6.15 -7.25 -9.97
C ALA A 8 -5.85 -8.45 -9.07
N LYS A 9 -5.08 -9.41 -9.59
CA LYS A 9 -4.61 -10.58 -8.82
C LYS A 9 -3.48 -10.13 -7.89
N ILE A 10 -3.70 -10.22 -6.58
CA ILE A 10 -2.69 -9.89 -5.56
C ILE A 10 -1.72 -11.07 -5.47
N GLU A 11 -0.79 -11.17 -6.40
CA GLU A 11 0.29 -12.16 -6.36
C GLU A 11 1.64 -11.43 -6.41
N ILE A 12 2.33 -11.41 -5.27
CA ILE A 12 3.73 -11.03 -5.21
C ILE A 12 4.52 -12.32 -5.45
N SER A 13 5.20 -12.41 -6.58
CA SER A 13 6.05 -13.57 -6.88
C SER A 13 7.23 -13.62 -5.89
N GLN A 14 7.63 -14.82 -5.51
CA GLN A 14 8.90 -15.00 -4.82
C GLN A 14 10.02 -14.56 -5.76
N HIS A 15 11.05 -13.91 -5.21
CA HIS A 15 12.20 -13.50 -6.01
C HIS A 15 12.85 -14.74 -6.65
N SER A 16 12.95 -14.75 -7.98
CA SER A 16 13.45 -15.88 -8.78
C SER A 16 14.85 -16.39 -8.40
N ARG A 17 15.69 -15.57 -7.77
CA ARG A 17 17.06 -15.93 -7.33
C ARG A 17 17.09 -16.58 -5.95
N ARG A 18 15.95 -16.69 -5.26
CA ARG A 18 15.87 -17.29 -3.92
C ARG A 18 15.68 -18.80 -4.05
N ALA A 19 16.78 -19.54 -4.04
CA ALA A 19 16.76 -20.99 -3.88
C ALA A 19 17.10 -21.35 -2.43
N PRO A 20 16.29 -22.16 -1.70
CA PRO A 20 14.99 -22.72 -2.07
C PRO A 20 13.81 -21.75 -1.85
N PRO A 21 12.71 -21.88 -2.61
CA PRO A 21 11.47 -21.15 -2.35
C PRO A 21 10.91 -21.56 -0.98
N LEU A 22 10.56 -20.59 -0.15
CA LEU A 22 9.92 -20.87 1.14
C LEU A 22 8.47 -21.33 0.90
N PRO A 23 7.93 -22.27 1.69
CA PRO A 23 6.52 -22.58 1.66
C PRO A 23 5.74 -21.32 2.05
N LEU A 24 5.08 -20.69 1.08
CA LEU A 24 4.23 -19.55 1.31
C LEU A 24 2.80 -20.05 1.48
N ASP A 25 2.29 -19.97 2.71
CA ASP A 25 0.88 -20.23 2.95
C ASP A 25 0.05 -19.13 2.28
N LYS A 26 -0.67 -19.52 1.22
CA LYS A 26 -1.52 -18.61 0.44
C LYS A 26 -2.63 -18.02 1.28
N GLU A 27 -3.11 -18.72 2.31
CA GLU A 27 -4.18 -18.25 3.17
C GLU A 27 -3.68 -17.17 4.13
N LEU A 28 -2.55 -17.40 4.80
CA LEU A 28 -1.90 -16.37 5.60
C LEU A 28 -1.48 -15.16 4.74
N TYR A 29 -0.96 -15.40 3.53
CA TYR A 29 -0.51 -14.33 2.64
C TYR A 29 -1.66 -13.48 2.08
N LYS A 30 -2.88 -14.03 1.97
CA LYS A 30 -4.07 -13.25 1.62
C LYS A 30 -4.28 -12.09 2.59
N TRP A 31 -3.98 -12.25 3.88
CA TRP A 31 -4.21 -11.21 4.89
C TRP A 31 -3.21 -10.05 4.85
N ARG A 32 -2.11 -10.17 4.07
CA ARG A 32 -1.10 -9.12 3.92
C ARG A 32 -1.68 -7.77 3.51
N HIS A 33 -2.72 -7.76 2.66
CA HIS A 33 -3.36 -6.53 2.22
C HIS A 33 -3.95 -5.70 3.37
N LEU A 34 -4.35 -6.32 4.48
CA LEU A 34 -4.82 -5.59 5.66
C LEU A 34 -3.70 -4.77 6.30
N VAL A 35 -2.52 -5.38 6.43
CA VAL A 35 -1.31 -4.74 6.95
C VAL A 35 -0.86 -3.62 6.01
N GLU A 36 -0.87 -3.85 4.70
CA GLU A 36 -0.55 -2.82 3.70
C GLU A 36 -1.54 -1.65 3.74
N ASN A 37 -2.84 -1.92 3.87
CA ASN A 37 -3.85 -0.87 4.00
C ASN A 37 -3.62 -0.01 5.26
N PHE A 38 -3.23 -0.64 6.38
CA PHE A 38 -2.90 0.08 7.61
C PHE A 38 -1.69 1.00 7.41
N PHE A 39 -0.59 0.50 6.86
CA PHE A 39 0.58 1.32 6.59
C PHE A 39 0.36 2.39 5.51
N CYS A 40 -0.52 2.14 4.55
CA CYS A 40 -0.91 3.12 3.54
C CYS A 40 -1.57 4.34 4.21
N LYS A 41 -2.53 4.09 5.12
CA LYS A 41 -3.15 5.17 5.91
C LYS A 41 -2.14 5.89 6.79
N LEU A 42 -1.26 5.17 7.49
CA LEU A 42 -0.22 5.79 8.32
C LEU A 42 0.71 6.71 7.52
N LYS A 43 1.11 6.30 6.32
CA LYS A 43 1.93 7.13 5.43
C LYS A 43 1.19 8.40 5.01
N GLU A 44 -0.11 8.30 4.73
CA GLU A 44 -0.94 9.46 4.41
C GLU A 44 -1.03 10.45 5.57
N PHE A 45 -1.26 9.96 6.80
CA PHE A 45 -1.25 10.81 8.01
C PHE A 45 0.10 11.49 8.22
N LYS A 46 1.21 10.75 8.13
CA LYS A 46 2.56 11.30 8.26
C LYS A 46 2.80 12.43 7.24
N ARG A 47 2.36 12.22 6.00
CA ARG A 47 2.54 13.18 4.89
C ARG A 47 1.85 14.51 5.19
N ILE A 48 0.65 14.48 5.77
CA ILE A 48 -0.11 15.67 6.17
C ILE A 48 0.49 16.30 7.44
N ALA A 49 0.63 15.53 8.51
CA ALA A 49 1.03 16.04 9.83
C ALA A 49 2.45 16.62 9.84
N MET A 50 3.39 16.00 9.13
CA MET A 50 4.79 16.45 9.08
C MET A 50 5.10 17.32 7.86
N ARG A 51 4.13 17.56 6.96
CA ARG A 51 4.37 18.18 5.64
C ARG A 51 5.57 17.53 4.93
N ALA A 52 5.57 16.20 4.86
CA ALA A 52 6.73 15.43 4.38
C ALA A 52 6.89 15.44 2.85
N ASP A 53 5.97 16.08 2.11
CA ASP A 53 6.07 16.19 0.66
C ASP A 53 7.14 17.20 0.24
N LYS A 54 7.95 16.78 -0.74
CA LYS A 54 9.05 17.59 -1.27
C LYS A 54 8.58 18.84 -2.01
N THR A 55 7.42 18.78 -2.68
CA THR A 55 6.89 19.88 -3.50
C THR A 55 5.57 20.41 -2.95
N TYR A 56 5.39 21.73 -3.04
CA TYR A 56 4.18 22.40 -2.58
C TYR A 56 2.93 21.93 -3.34
N GLN A 57 3.04 21.67 -4.64
CA GLN A 57 1.93 21.17 -5.46
C GLN A 57 1.42 19.81 -4.97
N ASN A 58 2.33 18.90 -4.60
CA ASN A 58 1.94 17.59 -4.09
C ASN A 58 1.23 17.73 -2.74
N PHE A 59 1.78 18.56 -1.85
CA PHE A 59 1.18 18.84 -0.55
C PHE A 59 -0.22 19.48 -0.68
N ALA A 60 -0.35 20.50 -1.53
CA ALA A 60 -1.59 21.21 -1.76
C ALA A 60 -2.67 20.30 -2.36
N GLY A 61 -2.32 19.42 -3.31
CA GLY A 61 -3.25 18.46 -3.88
C GLY A 61 -3.88 17.53 -2.84
N ILE A 62 -3.12 17.16 -1.81
CA ILE A 62 -3.61 16.32 -0.71
C ILE A 62 -4.58 17.09 0.17
N ILE A 63 -4.22 18.32 0.56
CA ILE A 63 -5.09 19.16 1.38
C ILE A 63 -6.41 19.47 0.66
N ILE A 64 -6.35 19.80 -0.63
CA ILE A 64 -7.54 20.11 -1.43
C ILE A 64 -8.42 18.87 -1.59
N SER A 65 -7.83 17.68 -1.78
CA SER A 65 -8.55 16.41 -1.85
C SER A 65 -9.18 15.98 -0.50
N GLN A 66 -8.76 16.56 0.61
CA GLN A 66 -9.24 16.24 1.96
C GLN A 66 -10.34 17.19 2.45
N ARG A 67 -10.79 18.16 1.63
CA ARG A 67 -11.95 19.01 1.96
C ARG A 67 -13.26 18.23 1.74
N PRO A 68 -14.27 18.41 2.62
CA PRO A 68 -15.58 17.77 2.48
C PRO A 68 -16.30 18.20 1.20
#